data_AF-A0A1N6K3P9-F1
#
_entry.id   AF-A0A1N6K3P9-F1
#
_cell.length_a   1.000
_cell.length_b   1.000
_cell.length_c   1.000
_cell.angle_alpha   90.00
_cell.angle_beta   90.00
_cell.angle_gamma   90.00
#
_symmetry.space_group_name_H-M   'P 1'
#
loop_
_entity.id
_entity.type
_entity.pdbx_description
1 polymer ?
#
loop_
_entity_poly.entity_id
_entity_poly.type
_entity_poly.pdbx_seq_one_letter_code
_entity_poly.pdbx_strand_id
1 'polypeptide(L)'
;MKYLMLLAVLCLAACNSTLPPAAEDSTILAKDTALVIPANEEKEYVTDPVDTFTHVVFDDFKATLAPLVASAGEEPNEGTEPDTVTLEAGPGENMEGIKIYIRSDKLSDIKVEERLETHMAIATEEGFYELDNWKHGHTTWEELLKDNDSTFVTRFYSPEDYRIFPEVTLEEVKAAVKEQGGEEWLKHLKEAKTVKDDAFEILGDKYLLRVSGKRKSDGVIVTKIIIVYLTSGC
;
A
#
# COMPACT_ATOMS: atom_id res chain seq x y z
N MET A 1 -69.44 23.62 -41.28
CA MET A 1 -69.87 24.56 -40.23
C MET A 1 -68.96 24.39 -39.03
N LYS A 2 -68.43 25.51 -38.53
CA LYS A 2 -68.09 25.82 -37.12
C LYS A 2 -66.98 25.03 -36.41
N TYR A 3 -65.87 25.77 -36.18
CA TYR A 3 -65.10 25.98 -34.93
C TYR A 3 -64.54 24.73 -34.19
N LEU A 4 -63.42 24.71 -33.46
CA LEU A 4 -62.32 25.61 -33.05
C LEU A 4 -61.70 24.89 -31.83
N MET A 5 -60.45 25.22 -31.48
CA MET A 5 -59.62 24.74 -30.36
C MET A 5 -58.82 23.49 -30.70
N LEU A 6 -57.54 23.56 -31.09
CA LEU A 6 -56.41 24.34 -30.55
C LEU A 6 -56.06 23.90 -29.11
N LEU A 7 -55.26 22.84 -29.01
CA LEU A 7 -54.30 22.69 -27.91
C LEU A 7 -52.98 22.21 -28.50
N ALA A 8 -52.06 23.16 -28.65
CA ALA A 8 -50.66 22.91 -28.87
C ALA A 8 -50.04 22.50 -27.54
N VAL A 9 -49.59 21.25 -27.43
CA VAL A 9 -48.66 20.86 -26.37
C VAL A 9 -47.27 20.95 -26.96
N LEU A 10 -46.56 22.02 -26.60
CA LEU A 10 -45.12 22.15 -26.79
C LEU A 10 -44.42 21.07 -25.96
N CYS A 11 -43.90 20.03 -26.61
CA CYS A 11 -42.78 19.28 -26.05
C CYS A 11 -41.50 20.09 -26.32
N LEU A 12 -41.14 20.96 -25.38
CA LEU A 12 -39.79 21.51 -25.32
C LEU A 12 -38.85 20.36 -24.95
N ALA A 13 -38.05 19.95 -25.93
CA ALA A 13 -36.84 19.19 -25.71
C ALA A 13 -35.88 20.05 -24.88
N ALA A 14 -35.81 19.80 -23.58
CA ALA A 14 -34.72 20.28 -22.75
C ALA A 14 -33.56 19.30 -22.90
N CYS A 15 -32.65 19.59 -23.83
CA CYS A 15 -31.31 19.05 -23.81
C CYS A 15 -30.58 19.56 -22.56
N ASN A 16 -30.65 18.82 -21.46
CA ASN A 16 -29.64 18.93 -20.41
C ASN A 16 -28.49 18.00 -20.81
N SER A 17 -27.66 18.46 -21.76
CA SER A 17 -26.31 17.94 -21.88
C SER A 17 -25.51 18.57 -20.75
N THR A 18 -25.62 17.98 -19.55
CA THR A 18 -24.62 18.21 -18.52
C THR A 18 -23.33 17.63 -19.09
N LEU A 19 -22.41 18.51 -19.49
CA LEU A 19 -21.04 18.09 -19.77
C LEU A 19 -20.57 17.30 -18.54
N PRO A 20 -19.94 16.12 -18.70
CA PRO A 20 -19.27 15.49 -17.58
C PRO A 20 -18.29 16.51 -17.00
N PRO A 21 -18.20 16.64 -15.66
CA PRO A 21 -17.23 17.55 -15.07
C PRO A 21 -15.86 17.20 -15.64
N ALA A 22 -15.15 18.22 -16.12
CA ALA A 22 -13.77 18.07 -16.54
C ALA A 22 -13.02 17.36 -15.41
N ALA A 23 -12.29 16.30 -15.74
CA ALA A 23 -11.35 15.72 -14.80
C ALA A 23 -10.46 16.86 -14.31
N GLU A 24 -10.46 17.13 -13.00
CA GLU A 24 -9.53 18.05 -12.40
C GLU A 24 -8.14 17.40 -12.47
N ASP A 25 -7.45 17.68 -13.56
CA ASP A 25 -6.04 17.41 -13.74
C ASP A 25 -5.26 18.36 -12.83
N SER A 26 -5.00 17.90 -11.60
CA SER A 26 -4.09 18.55 -10.67
C SER A 26 -2.71 17.90 -10.76
N THR A 27 -2.07 18.09 -11.92
CA THR A 27 -0.63 17.82 -12.06
C THR A 27 0.16 18.97 -11.41
N ILE A 28 0.91 18.70 -10.33
CA ILE A 28 1.93 19.61 -9.81
C ILE A 28 3.23 18.85 -9.57
N LEU A 29 4.32 19.39 -10.13
CA LEU A 29 5.67 18.83 -10.08
C LEU A 29 6.27 18.90 -8.68
N ALA A 30 6.84 17.79 -8.24
CA ALA A 30 7.85 17.79 -7.19
C ALA A 30 9.26 17.83 -7.81
N LYS A 31 10.13 18.65 -7.24
CA LYS A 31 11.57 18.35 -7.20
C LYS A 31 11.75 17.43 -5.99
N ASP A 32 12.09 16.17 -6.19
CA ASP A 32 12.57 15.29 -5.11
C ASP A 32 11.71 15.28 -3.82
N THR A 33 10.39 15.45 -3.93
CA THR A 33 9.50 15.50 -2.76
C THR A 33 8.32 14.56 -3.01
N ALA A 34 8.07 13.64 -2.09
CA ALA A 34 6.89 12.78 -2.11
C ALA A 34 5.63 13.62 -2.33
N LEU A 35 4.81 13.24 -3.32
CA LEU A 35 3.48 13.79 -3.53
C LEU A 35 2.48 12.93 -2.77
N VAL A 36 2.13 13.35 -1.56
CA VAL A 36 0.99 12.84 -0.79
C VAL A 36 0.16 14.02 -0.35
N ILE A 37 -1.14 14.00 -0.66
CA ILE A 37 -2.12 14.83 0.07
C ILE A 37 -3.52 14.15 0.05
N PRO A 38 -4.45 14.50 0.95
CA PRO A 38 -4.63 13.96 2.29
C PRO A 38 -5.97 13.22 2.47
N ALA A 39 -6.10 12.54 3.61
CA ALA A 39 -7.36 12.06 4.19
C ALA A 39 -8.43 13.18 4.23
N ASN A 40 -9.66 12.86 3.81
CA ASN A 40 -10.81 13.72 4.03
C ASN A 40 -11.63 13.18 5.21
N GLU A 41 -12.12 14.11 6.03
CA GLU A 41 -12.84 13.92 7.29
C GLU A 41 -13.90 12.80 7.26
N GLU A 42 -14.02 12.08 8.39
CA GLU A 42 -15.10 11.13 8.69
C GLU A 42 -16.47 11.73 8.38
N LYS A 43 -17.02 11.35 7.23
CA LYS A 43 -18.46 11.28 7.00
C LYS A 43 -18.74 9.96 6.32
N GLU A 44 -19.55 9.16 7.00
CA GLU A 44 -20.11 7.92 6.50
C GLU A 44 -20.86 8.21 5.19
N TYR A 45 -20.27 7.81 4.07
CA TYR A 45 -20.90 7.79 2.77
C TYR A 45 -20.81 6.37 2.23
N VAL A 46 -21.97 5.77 1.97
CA VAL A 46 -22.08 4.60 1.10
C VAL A 46 -21.62 5.04 -0.28
N THR A 47 -20.50 4.50 -0.77
CA THR A 47 -19.99 4.78 -2.11
C THR A 47 -19.98 3.50 -2.96
N ASP A 48 -20.63 3.59 -4.12
CA ASP A 48 -20.29 2.76 -5.29
C ASP A 48 -18.77 2.82 -5.55
N PRO A 49 -18.15 1.80 -6.17
CA PRO A 49 -16.69 1.64 -6.19
C PRO A 49 -16.03 2.84 -6.88
N VAL A 50 -15.46 3.71 -6.06
CA VAL A 50 -14.53 4.75 -6.52
C VAL A 50 -13.26 4.03 -6.90
N ASP A 51 -12.77 4.22 -8.12
CA ASP A 51 -11.45 3.77 -8.54
C ASP A 51 -10.41 4.45 -7.61
N THR A 52 -9.97 3.76 -6.54
CA THR A 52 -8.98 4.29 -5.61
C THR A 52 -7.58 4.08 -6.17
N PHE A 53 -6.74 5.11 -6.14
CA PHE A 53 -5.37 5.00 -6.66
C PHE A 53 -4.40 5.80 -5.80
N THR A 54 -3.21 5.24 -5.62
CA THR A 54 -2.07 5.90 -4.99
C THR A 54 -0.97 6.13 -6.02
N HIS A 55 -0.43 7.34 -6.05
CA HIS A 55 0.64 7.72 -6.97
C HIS A 55 1.96 7.91 -6.22
N VAL A 56 3.03 7.32 -6.74
CA VAL A 56 4.40 7.56 -6.27
C VAL A 56 5.22 8.10 -7.43
N VAL A 57 5.91 9.22 -7.21
CA VAL A 57 6.67 9.90 -8.25
C VAL A 57 8.15 9.92 -7.87
N PHE A 58 8.97 9.31 -8.70
CA PHE A 58 10.41 9.43 -8.69
C PHE A 58 10.86 10.24 -9.91
N ASP A 59 12.08 10.78 -9.86
CA ASP A 59 12.68 11.48 -10.99
C ASP A 59 12.71 10.64 -12.28
N ASP A 60 12.91 9.33 -12.17
CA ASP A 60 13.04 8.45 -13.32
C ASP A 60 11.70 7.86 -13.80
N PHE A 61 10.66 7.78 -12.95
CA PHE A 61 9.36 7.19 -13.30
C PHE A 61 8.23 7.60 -12.33
N LYS A 62 6.98 7.43 -12.78
CA LYS A 62 5.77 7.47 -11.94
C LYS A 62 5.19 6.06 -11.79
N ALA A 63 4.97 5.63 -10.54
CA ALA A 63 4.18 4.45 -10.21
C ALA A 63 2.75 4.84 -9.82
N THR A 64 1.79 4.01 -10.20
CA THR A 64 0.39 4.10 -9.76
C THR A 64 -0.04 2.74 -9.25
N LEU A 65 -0.47 2.66 -8.00
CA LEU A 65 -0.96 1.46 -7.33
C LEU A 65 -2.49 1.56 -7.31
N ALA A 66 -3.20 0.56 -7.85
CA ALA A 66 -4.66 0.58 -7.96
C ALA A 66 -5.29 -0.84 -7.95
N PRO A 67 -6.33 -1.10 -7.14
CA PRO A 67 -6.87 -0.19 -6.12
C PRO A 67 -5.91 -0.08 -4.94
N LEU A 68 -5.67 1.14 -4.45
CA LEU A 68 -4.98 1.36 -3.17
C LEU A 68 -5.24 2.77 -2.66
N VAL A 69 -5.77 2.90 -1.45
CA VAL A 69 -5.74 4.15 -0.67
C VAL A 69 -4.57 4.10 0.29
N ALA A 70 -3.64 5.04 0.19
CA ALA A 70 -2.53 5.15 1.13
C ALA A 70 -2.11 6.61 1.34
N SER A 71 -1.56 6.90 2.52
CA SER A 71 -0.90 8.16 2.86
C SER A 71 0.63 8.01 2.86
N ALA A 72 1.34 9.12 2.94
CA ALA A 72 2.78 9.12 3.21
C ALA A 72 2.97 8.51 4.59
N GLY A 73 3.82 7.50 4.69
CA GLY A 73 4.31 7.04 5.98
C GLY A 73 5.50 7.88 6.45
N GLU A 74 6.02 7.52 7.62
CA GLU A 74 7.25 8.11 8.13
C GLU A 74 8.41 7.92 7.14
N GLU A 75 9.16 9.01 6.88
CA GLU A 75 10.37 8.89 6.08
C GLU A 75 11.39 8.01 6.82
N PRO A 76 12.15 7.16 6.09
CA PRO A 76 13.27 6.46 6.71
C PRO A 76 14.16 7.50 7.40
N ASN A 77 14.64 7.21 8.61
CA ASN A 77 15.43 8.12 9.46
C ASN A 77 16.34 9.09 8.67
N GLU A 78 16.40 10.37 9.10
CA GLU A 78 17.18 11.43 8.45
C GLU A 78 18.57 10.92 7.99
N GLY A 79 18.76 10.83 6.67
CA GLY A 79 20.01 10.40 6.04
C GLY A 79 20.01 9.05 5.34
N THR A 80 18.89 8.32 5.26
CA THR A 80 18.83 6.99 4.63
C THR A 80 17.88 6.94 3.42
N GLU A 81 18.50 6.77 2.24
CA GLU A 81 17.93 6.25 0.98
C GLU A 81 17.01 7.18 0.14
N PRO A 82 17.55 8.08 -0.72
CA PRO A 82 16.77 8.87 -1.71
C PRO A 82 16.08 8.01 -2.80
N ASP A 83 16.24 6.70 -2.69
CA ASP A 83 15.69 5.71 -3.58
C ASP A 83 14.45 5.02 -2.98
N THR A 84 13.99 5.43 -1.79
CA THR A 84 12.89 4.76 -1.07
C THR A 84 11.75 5.75 -0.76
N VAL A 85 10.50 5.31 -0.95
CA VAL A 85 9.29 6.02 -0.49
C VAL A 85 8.50 5.10 0.42
N THR A 86 8.03 5.63 1.55
CA THR A 86 7.17 4.92 2.50
C THR A 86 5.72 5.38 2.36
N LEU A 87 4.81 4.41 2.34
CA LEU A 87 3.37 4.60 2.33
C LEU A 87 2.75 3.84 3.51
N GLU A 88 1.68 4.41 4.06
CA GLU A 88 0.79 3.75 5.01
C GLU A 88 -0.53 3.45 4.31
N ALA A 89 -0.88 2.18 4.18
CA ALA A 89 -2.15 1.77 3.58
C ALA A 89 -3.34 2.22 4.46
N GLY A 90 -4.47 2.54 3.85
CA GLY A 90 -5.69 2.81 4.59
C GLY A 90 -6.25 1.57 5.30
N PRO A 91 -7.15 1.74 6.30
CA PRO A 91 -7.78 0.61 6.96
C PRO A 91 -8.46 -0.34 5.98
N GLY A 92 -8.14 -1.64 6.08
CA GLY A 92 -8.69 -2.70 5.21
C GLY A 92 -8.08 -2.79 3.81
N GLU A 93 -7.16 -1.88 3.45
CA GLU A 93 -6.43 -1.94 2.18
C GLU A 93 -5.39 -3.07 2.22
N ASN A 94 -5.14 -3.68 1.06
CA ASN A 94 -4.09 -4.68 0.90
C ASN A 94 -3.44 -4.54 -0.48
N MET A 95 -2.23 -5.06 -0.61
CA MET A 95 -1.48 -5.03 -1.86
C MET A 95 -1.70 -6.28 -2.71
N GLU A 96 -2.47 -7.28 -2.30
CA GLU A 96 -2.53 -8.56 -3.02
C GLU A 96 -3.42 -8.49 -4.26
N GLY A 97 -2.87 -8.88 -5.41
CA GLY A 97 -3.59 -8.94 -6.69
C GLY A 97 -3.97 -7.60 -7.32
N ILE A 98 -3.50 -6.48 -6.77
CA ILE A 98 -3.70 -5.15 -7.34
C ILE A 98 -2.80 -4.91 -8.55
N LYS A 99 -3.10 -3.86 -9.32
CA LYS A 99 -2.29 -3.45 -10.46
C LYS A 99 -1.32 -2.34 -10.10
N ILE A 100 -0.10 -2.46 -10.61
CA ILE A 100 0.92 -1.42 -10.56
C ILE A 100 1.21 -0.95 -11.98
N TYR A 101 1.03 0.34 -12.22
CA TYR A 101 1.34 0.97 -13.50
C TYR A 101 2.63 1.79 -13.38
N ILE A 102 3.67 1.41 -14.11
CA ILE A 102 4.94 2.12 -14.17
C ILE A 102 5.03 2.90 -15.48
N ARG A 103 5.02 4.24 -15.40
CA ARG A 103 5.19 5.13 -16.54
C ARG A 103 6.55 5.81 -16.48
N SER A 104 7.32 5.69 -17.56
CA SER A 104 8.63 6.33 -17.66
C SER A 104 9.02 6.57 -19.12
N ASP A 105 9.53 7.77 -19.38
CA ASP A 105 10.24 8.13 -20.61
C ASP A 105 11.77 7.98 -20.46
N LYS A 106 12.30 7.98 -19.24
CA LYS A 106 13.74 7.94 -18.90
C LYS A 106 14.34 6.54 -18.77
N LEU A 107 13.54 5.53 -18.42
CA LEU A 107 13.97 4.14 -18.23
C LEU A 107 13.52 3.21 -19.36
N SER A 108 14.35 2.22 -19.68
CA SER A 108 14.02 1.01 -20.45
C SER A 108 14.17 -0.23 -19.56
N ASP A 109 13.69 -1.38 -20.07
CA ASP A 109 13.88 -2.69 -19.43
C ASP A 109 13.38 -2.75 -17.98
N ILE A 110 12.22 -2.14 -17.72
CA ILE A 110 11.66 -2.02 -16.39
C ILE A 110 11.31 -3.40 -15.83
N LYS A 111 11.77 -3.66 -14.61
CA LYS A 111 11.48 -4.82 -13.79
C LYS A 111 10.84 -4.35 -12.48
N VAL A 112 9.79 -5.03 -12.05
CA VAL A 112 9.20 -4.83 -10.73
C VAL A 112 9.28 -6.15 -9.98
N GLU A 113 9.82 -6.10 -8.78
CA GLU A 113 9.89 -7.22 -7.85
C GLU A 113 9.15 -6.86 -6.56
N GLU A 114 8.59 -7.86 -5.91
CA GLU A 114 7.86 -7.71 -4.66
C GLU A 114 8.40 -8.68 -3.62
N ARG A 115 8.34 -8.28 -2.35
CA ARG A 115 8.43 -9.18 -1.21
C ARG A 115 7.46 -8.75 -0.11
N LEU A 116 6.99 -9.73 0.66
CA LEU A 116 6.28 -9.52 1.91
C LEU A 116 7.29 -9.57 3.05
N GLU A 117 7.15 -8.64 3.99
CA GLU A 117 7.84 -8.65 5.28
C GLU A 117 6.81 -8.92 6.38
N THR A 118 7.23 -9.67 7.40
CA THR A 118 6.40 -10.10 8.52
C THR A 118 7.05 -9.74 9.84
N HIS A 119 6.23 -9.52 10.87
CA HIS A 119 6.68 -9.27 12.24
C HIS A 119 6.02 -10.26 13.20
N MET A 120 6.55 -10.33 14.43
CA MET A 120 5.94 -11.11 15.51
C MET A 120 5.10 -10.19 16.40
N ALA A 121 3.94 -10.68 16.82
CA ALA A 121 3.08 -10.03 17.80
C ALA A 121 2.75 -10.98 18.95
N ILE A 122 2.41 -10.42 20.11
CA ILE A 122 1.72 -11.13 21.20
C ILE A 122 0.24 -10.87 21.03
N ALA A 123 -0.54 -11.94 20.87
CA ALA A 123 -1.97 -11.86 20.67
C ALA A 123 -2.73 -12.33 21.92
N THR A 124 -3.77 -11.58 22.28
CA THR A 124 -4.69 -11.92 23.37
C THR A 124 -6.13 -11.61 22.94
N GLU A 125 -7.11 -12.11 23.68
CA GLU A 125 -8.52 -11.71 23.46
C GLU A 125 -8.75 -10.20 23.62
N GLU A 126 -7.87 -9.50 24.34
CA GLU A 126 -8.00 -8.07 24.65
C GLU A 126 -7.25 -7.17 23.66
N GLY A 127 -6.42 -7.74 22.78
CA GLY A 127 -5.66 -6.99 21.78
C GLY A 127 -4.29 -7.59 21.44
N PHE A 128 -3.51 -6.82 20.71
CA PHE A 128 -2.18 -7.18 20.19
C PHE A 128 -1.08 -6.28 20.73
N TYR A 129 0.11 -6.85 20.86
CA TYR A 129 1.36 -6.11 21.04
C TYR A 129 2.33 -6.52 19.95
N GLU A 130 2.51 -5.62 18.99
CA GLU A 130 3.39 -5.82 17.84
C GLU A 130 4.84 -5.53 18.27
N LEU A 131 5.75 -6.46 17.96
CA LEU A 131 7.18 -6.26 18.20
C LEU A 131 7.81 -5.54 17.00
N ASP A 132 7.34 -4.32 16.77
CA ASP A 132 7.76 -3.48 15.65
C ASP A 132 9.26 -3.17 15.73
N ASN A 133 9.92 -3.16 14.58
CA ASN A 133 11.36 -2.83 14.46
C ASN A 133 12.32 -3.74 15.23
N TRP A 134 11.89 -4.96 15.60
CA TRP A 134 12.79 -5.96 16.18
C TRP A 134 13.38 -6.88 15.09
N LYS A 135 12.86 -8.10 14.98
CA LYS A 135 13.23 -9.07 13.95
C LYS A 135 12.06 -9.18 12.98
N HIS A 136 12.37 -9.35 11.71
CA HIS A 136 11.39 -9.48 10.65
C HIS A 136 11.66 -10.75 9.84
N GLY A 137 10.59 -11.44 9.46
CA GLY A 137 10.63 -12.46 8.42
C GLY A 137 10.42 -11.80 7.06
N HIS A 138 10.85 -12.46 5.99
CA HIS A 138 10.59 -11.96 4.64
C HIS A 138 10.50 -13.11 3.64
N THR A 139 9.64 -12.95 2.64
CA THR A 139 9.69 -13.79 1.45
C THR A 139 10.94 -13.43 0.65
N THR A 140 11.30 -14.27 -0.32
CA THR A 140 12.28 -13.87 -1.33
C THR A 140 11.71 -12.75 -2.20
N TRP A 141 12.60 -11.93 -2.77
CA TRP A 141 12.20 -11.03 -3.86
C TRP A 141 11.77 -11.84 -5.06
N GLU A 142 10.58 -11.57 -5.57
CA GLU A 142 10.05 -12.25 -6.74
C GLU A 142 9.58 -11.24 -7.78
N GLU A 143 9.90 -11.50 -9.04
CA GLU A 143 9.50 -10.65 -10.15
C GLU A 143 7.99 -10.74 -10.38
N LEU A 144 7.34 -9.58 -10.51
CA LEU A 144 5.91 -9.48 -10.76
C LEU A 144 5.58 -9.83 -12.21
N LEU A 145 4.41 -10.46 -12.39
CA LEU A 145 3.90 -10.75 -13.73
C LEU A 145 3.55 -9.46 -14.45
N LYS A 146 4.05 -9.30 -15.67
CA LYS A 146 3.65 -8.23 -16.58
C LYS A 146 2.33 -8.57 -17.24
N ASP A 147 1.31 -7.74 -17.01
CA ASP A 147 0.04 -7.76 -17.76
C ASP A 147 0.26 -7.11 -19.15
N ASN A 148 1.07 -6.06 -19.20
CA ASN A 148 1.57 -5.44 -20.44
C ASN A 148 2.88 -4.69 -20.17
N ASP A 149 3.42 -3.97 -21.16
CA ASP A 149 4.71 -3.27 -21.10
C ASP A 149 4.88 -2.29 -19.92
N SER A 150 3.77 -1.83 -19.32
CA SER A 150 3.79 -0.86 -18.22
C SER A 150 2.96 -1.28 -17.01
N THR A 151 2.31 -2.44 -17.04
CA THR A 151 1.38 -2.90 -16.01
C THR A 151 1.86 -4.20 -15.41
N PHE A 152 1.92 -4.24 -14.09
CA PHE A 152 2.32 -5.38 -13.28
C PHE A 152 1.18 -5.74 -12.34
N VAL A 153 1.10 -7.02 -11.97
CA VAL A 153 0.12 -7.51 -10.99
C VAL A 153 0.89 -8.00 -9.77
N THR A 154 0.53 -7.50 -8.60
CA THR A 154 1.10 -7.94 -7.32
C THR A 154 0.67 -9.37 -7.00
N ARG A 155 1.41 -10.00 -6.10
CA ARG A 155 1.21 -11.40 -5.78
C ARG A 155 0.06 -11.59 -4.80
N PHE A 156 -0.47 -12.81 -4.81
CA PHE A 156 -1.21 -13.34 -3.67
C PHE A 156 -0.24 -14.15 -2.81
N TYR A 157 -0.34 -14.00 -1.49
CA TYR A 157 0.49 -14.71 -0.53
C TYR A 157 -0.30 -15.84 0.13
N SER A 158 0.37 -16.96 0.38
CA SER A 158 -0.21 -18.09 1.09
C SER A 158 -0.17 -17.85 2.60
N PRO A 159 -1.02 -18.53 3.40
CA PRO A 159 -0.93 -18.49 4.86
C PRO A 159 0.46 -18.86 5.40
N GLU A 160 1.21 -19.69 4.67
CA GLU A 160 2.59 -20.06 5.00
C GLU A 160 3.58 -18.91 4.83
N ASP A 161 3.39 -18.05 3.82
CA ASP A 161 4.25 -16.89 3.58
C ASP A 161 4.14 -15.88 4.75
N TYR A 162 2.92 -15.68 5.25
CA TYR A 162 2.63 -14.86 6.43
C TYR A 162 3.22 -15.42 7.73
N ARG A 163 3.67 -16.68 7.75
CA ARG A 163 4.27 -17.34 8.93
C ARG A 163 5.80 -17.39 8.88
N ILE A 164 6.41 -16.87 7.83
CA ILE A 164 7.87 -16.81 7.74
C ILE A 164 8.37 -15.89 8.85
N PHE A 165 9.26 -16.40 9.70
CA PHE A 165 9.92 -15.61 10.74
C PHE A 165 11.25 -16.28 11.10
N PRO A 166 12.30 -15.53 11.45
CA PRO A 166 13.55 -16.13 11.92
C PRO A 166 13.33 -16.99 13.16
N GLU A 167 14.13 -18.04 13.33
CA GLU A 167 14.11 -18.83 14.56
C GLU A 167 14.55 -17.96 15.75
N VAL A 168 13.74 -17.96 16.80
CA VAL A 168 13.96 -17.20 18.03
C VAL A 168 13.58 -18.03 19.25
N THR A 169 14.18 -17.70 20.39
CA THR A 169 13.83 -18.28 21.68
C THR A 169 12.81 -17.44 22.43
N LEU A 170 12.07 -18.06 23.35
CA LEU A 170 11.12 -17.35 24.21
C LEU A 170 11.79 -16.24 25.04
N GLU A 171 13.04 -16.45 25.47
CA GLU A 171 13.78 -15.46 26.25
C GLU A 171 14.22 -14.26 25.41
N GLU A 172 14.55 -14.46 24.13
CA GLU A 172 14.79 -13.34 23.19
C GLU A 172 13.52 -12.51 23.01
N VAL A 173 12.36 -13.14 22.84
CA VAL A 173 11.08 -12.43 22.70
C VAL A 173 10.76 -11.63 23.97
N LYS A 174 10.88 -12.24 25.16
CA LYS A 174 10.68 -11.53 26.43
C LYS A 174 11.65 -10.37 26.62
N ALA A 175 12.87 -10.45 26.10
CA ALA A 175 13.83 -9.36 26.16
C ALA A 175 13.41 -8.21 25.24
N ALA A 176 12.99 -8.51 24.00
CA ALA A 176 12.50 -7.52 23.04
C ALA A 176 11.26 -6.78 23.57
N VAL A 177 10.30 -7.50 24.16
CA VAL A 177 9.11 -6.89 24.81
C VAL A 177 9.50 -5.87 25.87
N LYS A 178 10.51 -6.16 26.70
CA LYS A 178 10.99 -5.23 27.73
C LYS A 178 11.71 -4.03 27.12
N GLU A 179 12.55 -4.26 26.12
CA GLU A 179 13.31 -3.21 25.46
C GLU A 179 12.39 -2.15 24.81
N GLN A 180 11.23 -2.59 24.31
CA GLN A 180 10.20 -1.74 23.72
C GLN A 180 9.21 -1.17 24.75
N GLY A 181 9.39 -1.45 26.05
CA GLY A 181 8.56 -0.91 27.12
C GLY A 181 7.19 -1.59 27.31
N GLY A 182 7.03 -2.82 26.83
CA GLY A 182 5.81 -3.62 26.94
C GLY A 182 5.81 -4.62 28.10
N GLU A 183 6.45 -4.32 29.23
CA GLU A 183 6.59 -5.24 30.36
C GLU A 183 5.27 -5.86 30.83
N GLU A 184 4.16 -5.14 30.73
CA GLU A 184 2.83 -5.62 31.07
C GLU A 184 2.39 -6.82 30.21
N TRP A 185 2.89 -6.95 28.98
CA TRP A 185 2.55 -8.04 28.07
C TRP A 185 3.19 -9.37 28.47
N LEU A 186 4.28 -9.33 29.24
CA LEU A 186 4.94 -10.53 29.75
C LEU A 186 4.03 -11.39 30.63
N LYS A 187 2.97 -10.80 31.22
CA LYS A 187 2.00 -11.55 32.02
C LYS A 187 1.23 -12.59 31.19
N HIS A 188 1.07 -12.34 29.89
CA HIS A 188 0.39 -13.24 28.94
C HIS A 188 1.29 -14.39 28.49
N LEU A 189 2.61 -14.27 28.70
CA LEU A 189 3.60 -15.27 28.31
C LEU A 189 3.98 -16.25 29.44
N LYS A 190 3.31 -16.19 30.60
CA LYS A 190 3.69 -17.00 31.79
C LYS A 190 3.60 -18.50 31.55
N GLU A 191 2.56 -18.94 30.85
CA GLU A 191 2.32 -20.35 30.55
C GLU A 191 2.98 -20.79 29.23
N ALA A 192 3.51 -19.83 28.45
CA ALA A 192 4.20 -20.11 27.21
C ALA A 192 5.52 -20.84 27.49
N LYS A 193 5.70 -21.98 26.82
CA LYS A 193 6.90 -22.81 26.84
C LYS A 193 7.75 -22.54 25.61
N THR A 194 7.13 -22.21 24.49
CA THR A 194 7.81 -21.94 23.22
C THR A 194 7.17 -20.79 22.46
N VAL A 195 7.87 -20.26 21.47
CA VAL A 195 7.36 -19.22 20.55
C VAL A 195 6.35 -19.77 19.52
N LYS A 196 6.03 -21.06 19.59
CA LYS A 196 5.00 -21.71 18.77
C LYS A 196 3.68 -21.91 19.52
N ASP A 197 3.63 -21.46 20.77
CA ASP A 197 2.42 -21.52 21.58
C ASP A 197 1.47 -20.39 21.15
N ASP A 198 0.17 -20.55 21.42
CA ASP A 198 -0.92 -19.69 20.89
C ASP A 198 -0.85 -18.21 21.33
N ALA A 199 0.06 -17.85 22.24
CA ALA A 199 0.26 -16.46 22.66
C ALA A 199 1.00 -15.61 21.61
N PHE A 200 1.58 -16.24 20.58
CA PHE A 200 2.37 -15.57 19.55
C PHE A 200 1.71 -15.70 18.19
N GLU A 201 1.69 -14.59 17.47
CA GLU A 201 1.27 -14.56 16.08
C GLU A 201 2.37 -13.96 15.21
N ILE A 202 2.47 -14.43 13.97
CA ILE A 202 3.29 -13.81 12.94
C ILE A 202 2.32 -13.18 11.96
N LEU A 203 2.49 -11.87 11.73
CA LEU A 203 1.60 -11.05 10.94
C LEU A 203 2.35 -10.44 9.76
N GLY A 204 1.62 -10.15 8.69
CA GLY A 204 2.14 -9.34 7.60
C GLY A 204 2.35 -7.91 8.08
N ASP A 205 3.55 -7.38 7.89
CA ASP A 205 3.95 -6.05 8.31
C ASP A 205 3.81 -5.08 7.13
N LYS A 206 4.56 -5.36 6.06
CA LYS A 206 4.66 -4.45 4.92
C LYS A 206 4.98 -5.18 3.63
N TYR A 207 4.53 -4.59 2.53
CA TYR A 207 4.94 -4.96 1.19
C TYR A 207 6.07 -4.05 0.73
N LEU A 208 7.10 -4.65 0.12
CA LEU A 208 8.16 -3.88 -0.52
C LEU A 208 8.14 -4.15 -2.01
N LEU A 209 8.04 -3.08 -2.79
CA LEU A 209 8.16 -3.10 -4.24
C LEU A 209 9.51 -2.54 -4.64
N ARG A 210 10.28 -3.31 -5.42
CA ARG A 210 11.53 -2.87 -6.03
C ARG A 210 11.31 -2.64 -7.51
N VAL A 211 11.38 -1.39 -7.93
CA VAL A 211 11.31 -1.00 -9.35
C VAL A 211 12.73 -0.72 -9.82
N SER A 212 13.18 -1.45 -10.83
CA SER A 212 14.49 -1.22 -11.46
C SER A 212 14.36 -1.06 -12.97
N GLY A 213 15.29 -0.33 -13.56
CA GLY A 213 15.32 -0.11 -14.99
C GLY A 213 16.62 0.54 -15.44
N LYS A 214 16.92 0.42 -16.73
CA LYS A 214 18.11 1.02 -17.33
C LYS A 214 17.80 2.43 -17.79
N ARG A 215 18.52 3.42 -17.28
CA ARG A 215 18.37 4.80 -17.71
C ARG A 215 18.84 4.96 -19.15
N LYS A 216 18.01 5.56 -20.00
CA LYS A 216 18.27 5.69 -21.45
C LYS A 216 19.43 6.65 -21.77
N SER A 217 19.71 7.61 -20.90
CA SER A 217 20.74 8.64 -21.14
C SER A 217 22.17 8.12 -21.00
N ASP A 218 22.42 7.23 -20.04
CA ASP A 218 23.76 6.79 -19.64
C ASP A 218 23.89 5.26 -19.52
N GLY A 219 22.78 4.53 -19.57
CA GLY A 219 22.73 3.08 -19.42
C GLY A 219 22.89 2.58 -17.99
N VAL A 220 22.88 3.46 -16.99
CA VAL A 220 22.99 3.10 -15.56
C VAL A 220 21.70 2.42 -15.10
N ILE A 221 21.82 1.38 -14.28
CA ILE A 221 20.67 0.75 -13.63
C ILE A 221 20.25 1.62 -12.44
N VAL A 222 19.01 2.08 -12.48
CA VAL A 222 18.34 2.77 -11.37
C VAL A 222 17.48 1.74 -10.64
N THR A 223 17.47 1.81 -9.31
CA THR A 223 16.59 1.01 -8.46
C THR A 223 15.91 1.94 -7.47
N LYS A 224 14.60 1.80 -7.31
CA LYS A 224 13.78 2.51 -6.32
C LYS A 224 12.94 1.51 -5.55
N ILE A 225 12.66 1.79 -4.29
CA ILE A 225 11.84 1.00 -3.38
C ILE A 225 10.59 1.79 -3.01
N ILE A 226 9.43 1.12 -3.05
CA ILE A 226 8.19 1.62 -2.46
C ILE A 226 7.83 0.65 -1.36
N ILE A 227 7.74 1.16 -0.13
CA ILE A 227 7.33 0.40 1.05
C ILE A 227 5.89 0.76 1.34
N VAL A 228 5.03 -0.25 1.52
CA VAL A 228 3.63 -0.08 1.90
C VAL A 228 3.41 -0.80 3.21
N TYR A 229 3.33 -0.04 4.30
CA TYR A 229 2.96 -0.53 5.62
C TYR A 229 1.47 -0.85 5.64
N LEU A 230 1.13 -2.00 6.19
CA LEU A 230 -0.26 -2.37 6.43
C LEU A 230 -0.69 -1.75 7.75
N THR A 231 -1.79 -1.01 7.73
CA THR A 231 -2.43 -0.66 9.00
C THR A 231 -3.12 -1.90 9.52
N SER A 232 -2.72 -2.37 10.69
CA SER A 232 -3.47 -3.30 11.53
C SER A 232 -4.73 -2.59 12.05
N GLY A 233 -5.69 -2.35 11.15
CA GLY A 233 -7.00 -1.79 11.46
C GLY A 233 -8.04 -2.90 11.61
N CYS A 234 -8.66 -2.98 12.79
CA CYS A 234 -9.94 -3.68 12.97
C CYS A 234 -11.09 -2.89 12.34
#